data_AF-A0A1S8M968-F1
#
_entry.id   AF-A0A1S8M968-F1
#
_cell.length_a   1.000
_cell.length_b   1.000
_cell.length_c   1.000
_cell.angle_alpha   90.00
_cell.angle_beta   90.00
_cell.angle_gamma   90.00
#
_symmetry.space_group_name_H-M   'P 1'
#
loop_
_entity.id
_entity.type
_entity.pdbx_description
1 polymer ?
#
loop_
_entity_poly.entity_id
_entity_poly.type
_entity_poly.pdbx_seq_one_letter_code
_entity_poly.pdbx_strand_id
1 'polypeptide(L)'
;MELANYIRRQKIYSIIFIFVGVIALILGNFFGYEKSLMLGISLGCIPLGIFSIIVYSISEKKKGMLKNIELENEERNIFINSKAAQKAFWISYFYMVLVVVLKRELLLSLDNFLIITLIFMPIVYFLLVIIYHKRY
;
A
#
# COMPACT_ATOMS: atom_id res chain seq x y z
N MET A 1 -9.88 -5.96 3.76
CA MET A 1 -10.69 -5.04 2.94
C MET A 1 -11.60 -5.90 2.09
N GLU A 2 -12.92 -5.72 2.12
CA GLU A 2 -13.81 -6.52 1.26
C GLU A 2 -13.45 -6.33 -0.22
N LEU A 3 -13.39 -7.44 -0.96
CA LEU A 3 -13.00 -7.46 -2.37
C LEU A 3 -13.84 -6.50 -3.23
N ALA A 4 -15.14 -6.41 -2.95
CA ALA A 4 -16.04 -5.45 -3.60
C ALA A 4 -15.61 -3.99 -3.38
N ASN A 5 -15.15 -3.64 -2.17
CA ASN A 5 -14.66 -2.30 -1.85
C ASN A 5 -13.32 -2.00 -2.52
N TYR A 6 -12.46 -3.01 -2.70
CA TYR A 6 -11.22 -2.88 -3.45
C TYR A 6 -11.49 -2.63 -4.95
N ILE A 7 -12.33 -3.46 -5.58
CA ILE A 7 -12.71 -3.31 -7.00
C ILE A 7 -13.38 -1.96 -7.24
N ARG A 8 -14.26 -1.52 -6.34
CA ARG A 8 -14.89 -0.19 -6.41
C ARG A 8 -13.87 0.94 -6.37
N ARG A 9 -12.85 0.88 -5.50
CA ARG A 9 -11.78 1.88 -5.47
C ARG A 9 -10.95 1.88 -6.74
N GLN A 10 -10.62 0.70 -7.28
CA GLN A 10 -9.86 0.63 -8.53
C GLN A 10 -10.63 1.20 -9.73
N LYS A 11 -11.95 0.98 -9.79
CA LYS A 11 -12.82 1.65 -10.77
C LYS A 11 -12.79 3.18 -10.61
N ILE A 12 -12.80 3.71 -9.39
CA ILE A 12 -12.69 5.16 -9.12
C ILE A 12 -11.34 5.70 -9.61
N TYR A 13 -10.22 5.03 -9.31
CA TYR A 13 -8.91 5.45 -9.81
C TYR A 13 -8.87 5.45 -11.34
N SER A 14 -9.48 4.45 -11.97
CA SER A 14 -9.56 4.37 -13.43
C SER A 14 -10.33 5.55 -14.05
N ILE A 15 -11.42 5.99 -13.40
CA ILE A 15 -12.16 7.20 -13.80
C ILE A 15 -11.30 8.45 -13.64
N ILE A 16 -10.52 8.57 -12.55
CA ILE A 16 -9.60 9.69 -12.34
C ILE A 16 -8.55 9.74 -13.46
N PHE A 17 -7.99 8.59 -13.86
CA PHE A 17 -7.06 8.51 -14.99
C PHE A 17 -7.69 9.01 -16.30
N ILE A 18 -8.92 8.60 -16.60
CA ILE A 18 -9.66 9.11 -17.78
C ILE A 18 -9.81 10.63 -17.68
N PHE A 19 -10.19 11.15 -16.51
CA PHE A 19 -10.38 12.58 -16.29
C PHE A 19 -9.10 13.39 -16.49
N VAL A 20 -7.97 12.91 -15.95
CA VAL A 20 -6.64 13.52 -16.17
C VAL A 20 -6.29 13.53 -17.65
N GLY A 21 -6.55 12.42 -18.36
CA GLY A 21 -6.30 12.33 -19.79
C GLY A 21 -7.18 13.28 -20.61
N VAL A 22 -8.45 13.46 -20.24
CA VAL A 22 -9.36 14.43 -20.88
C VAL A 22 -8.91 15.87 -20.62
N ILE A 23 -8.49 16.21 -19.40
CA ILE A 23 -7.92 17.53 -19.09
C ILE A 23 -6.67 17.78 -19.92
N ALA A 24 -5.76 16.81 -20.00
CA ALA A 24 -4.55 16.92 -20.81
C ALA A 24 -4.89 17.16 -22.30
N LEU A 25 -5.88 16.44 -22.83
CA LEU A 25 -6.35 16.61 -24.20
C LEU A 25 -6.91 18.03 -24.44
N ILE A 26 -7.67 18.57 -23.47
CA ILE A 26 -8.20 19.93 -23.53
C ILE A 26 -7.06 20.96 -23.50
N LEU A 27 -6.13 20.84 -22.54
CA LEU A 27 -4.99 21.76 -22.40
C LEU A 27 -4.06 21.73 -23.62
N GLY A 28 -3.76 20.54 -24.13
CA GLY A 28 -2.89 20.37 -25.29
C GLY A 28 -3.51 20.86 -26.59
N ASN A 29 -4.80 20.61 -26.81
CA ASN A 29 -5.44 20.86 -28.10
C ASN A 29 -6.15 22.22 -28.20
N PHE A 30 -6.75 22.73 -27.10
CA PHE A 30 -7.44 24.03 -27.10
C PHE A 30 -6.54 25.18 -26.66
N PHE A 31 -5.64 24.96 -25.70
CA PHE A 31 -4.75 26.00 -25.16
C PHE A 31 -3.34 25.95 -25.75
N GLY A 32 -3.02 24.91 -26.54
CA GLY A 32 -1.71 24.77 -27.19
C GLY A 32 -0.54 24.53 -26.24
N TYR A 33 -0.80 24.25 -24.96
CA TYR A 33 0.21 24.06 -23.94
C TYR A 33 0.88 22.70 -24.10
N GLU A 34 2.19 22.69 -24.39
CA GLU A 34 3.02 21.46 -24.51
C GLU A 34 2.31 20.34 -25.28
N LYS A 35 1.77 20.68 -26.45
CA LYS A 35 0.79 19.86 -27.21
C LYS A 35 1.21 18.39 -27.36
N SER A 36 2.47 18.14 -27.70
CA SER A 36 3.00 16.78 -27.87
C SER A 36 3.03 15.99 -26.57
N LEU A 37 3.41 16.63 -25.45
CA LEU A 37 3.46 16.01 -24.13
C LEU A 37 2.04 15.73 -23.61
N MET A 38 1.13 16.69 -23.77
CA MET A 38 -0.27 16.57 -23.37
C MET A 38 -1.04 15.51 -24.19
N LEU A 39 -0.74 15.41 -25.49
CA LEU A 39 -1.20 14.29 -26.32
C LEU A 39 -0.66 12.95 -25.82
N GLY A 40 0.62 12.86 -25.46
CA GLY A 40 1.18 11.65 -24.85
C GLY A 40 0.48 11.24 -23.55
N ILE A 41 0.23 12.20 -22.65
CA ILE A 41 -0.48 11.96 -21.38
C ILE A 41 -1.91 11.48 -21.65
N SER A 42 -2.66 12.15 -22.55
CA SER A 42 -4.02 11.75 -22.88
C SER A 42 -4.10 10.35 -23.51
N LEU A 43 -3.20 10.03 -24.45
CA LEU A 43 -3.12 8.72 -25.11
C LEU A 43 -2.67 7.61 -24.15
N GLY A 44 -1.95 7.92 -23.08
CA GLY A 44 -1.63 6.97 -22.02
C GLY A 44 -2.79 6.78 -21.04
N CYS A 45 -3.29 7.87 -20.47
CA CYS A 45 -4.23 7.85 -19.36
C CYS A 45 -5.65 7.42 -19.76
N ILE A 46 -6.15 7.84 -20.92
CA ILE A 46 -7.53 7.54 -21.34
C ILE A 46 -7.69 6.03 -21.64
N PRO A 47 -6.89 5.42 -22.53
CA PRO A 47 -7.01 3.99 -22.81
C PRO A 47 -6.75 3.15 -21.56
N LEU A 48 -5.74 3.49 -20.75
CA LEU A 48 -5.41 2.74 -19.54
C LEU A 48 -6.57 2.75 -18.53
N GLY A 49 -7.22 3.90 -18.32
CA GLY A 49 -8.41 3.98 -17.48
C GLY A 49 -9.60 3.19 -18.04
N ILE A 50 -9.86 3.25 -19.35
CA ILE A 50 -10.94 2.49 -20.00
C ILE A 50 -10.69 0.98 -19.90
N PHE A 51 -9.51 0.50 -20.27
CA PHE A 51 -9.15 -0.92 -20.20
C PHE A 51 -9.21 -1.43 -18.76
N SER A 52 -8.73 -0.65 -17.79
CA SER A 52 -8.83 -0.99 -16.38
C SER A 52 -10.28 -1.20 -15.93
N ILE A 53 -11.21 -0.30 -16.30
CA ILE A 53 -12.64 -0.45 -15.99
C ILE A 53 -13.22 -1.73 -16.61
N ILE A 54 -12.87 -2.02 -17.87
CA ILE A 54 -13.32 -3.23 -18.58
C ILE A 54 -12.83 -4.48 -17.84
N VAL A 55 -11.54 -4.54 -17.51
CA VAL A 55 -10.93 -5.66 -16.79
C VAL A 55 -11.65 -5.89 -15.46
N TYR A 56 -11.77 -4.85 -14.62
CA TYR A 56 -12.46 -4.99 -13.33
C TYR A 56 -13.93 -5.38 -13.45
N SER A 57 -14.64 -4.91 -14.48
CA SER A 57 -16.05 -5.26 -14.72
C SER A 57 -16.23 -6.69 -15.24
N ILE A 58 -15.27 -7.21 -16.00
CA ILE A 58 -15.25 -8.62 -16.43
C ILE A 58 -14.85 -9.53 -15.27
N SER A 59 -13.89 -9.10 -14.44
CA SER A 59 -13.44 -9.85 -13.27
C SER A 59 -14.56 -10.07 -12.24
N GLU A 60 -15.48 -9.11 -12.07
CA GLU A 60 -16.69 -9.29 -11.25
C GLU A 60 -17.60 -10.41 -11.76
N LYS A 61 -17.61 -10.68 -13.08
CA LYS A 61 -18.47 -11.68 -13.71
C LYS A 61 -17.80 -13.05 -13.84
N LYS A 62 -16.47 -13.12 -13.84
CA LYS A 62 -15.69 -14.36 -13.99
C LYS A 62 -15.04 -14.79 -12.68
N LYS A 63 -15.57 -15.87 -12.07
CA LYS A 63 -15.06 -16.45 -10.82
C LYS A 63 -13.54 -16.70 -10.80
N GLY A 64 -12.94 -17.11 -11.93
CA GLY A 64 -11.50 -17.34 -12.02
C GLY A 64 -10.64 -16.08 -11.93
N MET A 65 -11.08 -14.97 -12.53
CA MET A 65 -10.37 -13.69 -12.45
C MET A 65 -10.57 -13.04 -11.08
N LEU A 66 -11.75 -13.21 -10.49
CA LEU A 66 -12.06 -12.76 -9.14
C LEU A 66 -11.14 -13.44 -8.10
N LYS A 67 -10.89 -14.74 -8.25
CA LYS A 67 -9.94 -15.51 -7.43
C LYS A 67 -8.50 -15.01 -7.59
N ASN A 68 -8.08 -14.61 -8.78
CA ASN A 68 -6.73 -14.06 -8.98
C ASN A 68 -6.55 -12.69 -8.29
N ILE A 69 -7.57 -11.83 -8.30
CA ILE A 69 -7.55 -10.55 -7.57
C ILE A 69 -7.52 -10.79 -6.06
N GLU A 70 -8.22 -11.81 -5.59
CA GLU A 70 -8.18 -12.23 -4.18
C GLU A 70 -6.78 -12.72 -3.78
N LEU A 71 -6.16 -13.59 -4.59
CA LEU A 71 -4.79 -14.06 -4.39
C LEU A 71 -3.78 -12.92 -4.38
N GLU A 72 -3.88 -11.95 -5.31
CA GLU A 72 -3.00 -10.78 -5.33
C GLU A 72 -3.13 -9.94 -4.04
N ASN A 73 -4.36 -9.79 -3.53
CA ASN A 73 -4.60 -9.08 -2.28
C ASN A 73 -4.07 -9.87 -1.06
N GLU A 74 -4.21 -11.19 -1.05
CA GLU A 74 -3.62 -12.07 -0.03
C GLU A 74 -2.10 -12.02 -0.06
N GLU A 75 -1.48 -12.13 -1.23
CA GLU A 75 -0.03 -12.00 -1.42
C GLU A 75 0.48 -10.65 -0.94
N ARG A 76 -0.24 -9.56 -1.27
CA ARG A 76 0.09 -8.22 -0.75
C ARG A 76 -0.02 -8.15 0.76
N ASN A 77 -1.03 -8.77 1.36
CA ASN A 77 -1.17 -8.83 2.81
C ASN A 77 -0.05 -9.64 3.48
N ILE A 78 0.31 -10.79 2.89
CA ILE A 78 1.42 -11.63 3.34
C ILE A 78 2.73 -10.85 3.23
N PHE A 79 2.94 -10.13 2.13
CA PHE A 79 4.11 -9.28 1.93
C PHE A 79 4.19 -8.16 2.96
N ILE A 80 3.08 -7.43 3.20
CA ILE A 80 3.00 -6.37 4.20
C ILE A 80 3.31 -6.92 5.59
N ASN A 81 2.69 -8.04 5.99
CA ASN A 81 2.92 -8.67 7.28
C ASN A 81 4.35 -9.19 7.43
N SER A 82 4.91 -9.83 6.39
CA SER A 82 6.29 -10.34 6.41
C SER A 82 7.29 -9.19 6.54
N LYS A 83 7.08 -8.09 5.81
CA LYS A 83 7.93 -6.90 5.87
C LYS A 83 7.79 -6.16 7.19
N ALA A 84 6.57 -6.05 7.72
CA ALA A 84 6.30 -5.50 9.04
C ALA A 84 6.98 -6.32 10.14
N ALA A 85 6.84 -7.66 10.10
CA ALA A 85 7.47 -8.57 11.04
C ALA A 85 9.00 -8.48 11.00
N GLN A 86 9.60 -8.49 9.81
CA GLN A 86 11.05 -8.37 9.67
C GLN A 86 11.57 -7.06 10.25
N LYS A 87 10.89 -5.94 9.97
CA LYS A 87 11.30 -4.62 10.49
C LYS A 87 11.04 -4.49 11.99
N ALA A 88 9.93 -5.03 12.48
CA ALA A 88 9.61 -5.05 13.90
C ALA A 88 10.67 -5.84 14.68
N PHE A 89 11.07 -7.01 14.16
CA PHE A 89 12.14 -7.81 14.73
C PHE A 89 13.44 -7.02 14.88
N TRP A 90 13.89 -6.34 13.81
CA TRP A 90 15.13 -5.54 13.88
C TRP A 90 15.02 -4.39 14.88
N ILE A 91 13.90 -3.66 14.91
CA ILE A 91 13.69 -2.56 15.86
C ILE A 91 13.71 -3.09 17.30
N SER A 92 12.99 -4.18 17.59
CA SER A 92 12.98 -4.80 18.91
C SER A 92 14.34 -5.38 19.30
N TYR A 93 15.08 -5.95 18.35
CA TYR A 93 16.44 -6.43 18.57
C TYR A 93 17.40 -5.30 18.97
N PHE A 94 17.42 -4.20 18.21
CA PHE A 94 18.27 -3.05 18.54
C PHE A 94 17.87 -2.38 19.86
N TYR A 95 16.57 -2.31 20.15
CA TYR A 95 16.07 -1.87 21.46
C TYR A 95 16.65 -2.73 22.59
N MET A 96 16.56 -4.06 22.49
CA MET A 96 17.10 -4.96 23.52
C MET A 96 18.62 -4.80 23.68
N VAL A 97 19.36 -4.69 22.58
CA VAL A 97 20.81 -4.43 22.61
C VAL A 97 21.13 -3.14 23.36
N LEU A 98 20.41 -2.04 23.05
CA LEU A 98 20.60 -0.76 23.73
C LEU A 98 20.32 -0.85 25.24
N VAL A 99 19.23 -1.51 25.62
CA VAL A 99 18.88 -1.67 27.05
C VAL A 99 19.91 -2.53 27.78
N VAL A 100 20.45 -3.57 27.15
CA VAL A 100 21.51 -4.41 27.73
C VAL A 100 22.80 -3.61 27.92
N VAL A 101 23.21 -2.81 26.93
CA VAL A 101 24.40 -1.95 27.02
C VAL A 101 24.24 -0.89 28.11
N LEU A 102 23.05 -0.30 28.22
CA LEU A 102 22.72 0.74 29.19
C LEU A 102 22.25 0.20 30.54
N LYS A 103 22.31 -1.12 30.76
CA LYS A 103 21.78 -1.79 31.96
C LYS A 103 22.33 -1.20 33.26
N ARG A 104 23.61 -0.80 33.27
CA ARG A 104 24.26 -0.21 34.45
C ARG A 104 23.63 1.13 34.86
N GLU A 105 23.26 1.95 33.90
CA GLU A 105 22.67 3.28 34.13
C GLU A 105 21.16 3.21 34.38
N LEU A 106 20.49 2.21 33.79
CA LEU A 106 19.03 2.10 33.81
C LEU A 106 18.45 1.54 35.12
N LEU A 107 19.26 0.91 35.98
CA LEU A 107 18.86 0.32 37.27
C LEU A 107 17.52 -0.48 37.20
N LEU A 108 17.27 -1.12 36.06
CA LEU A 108 16.02 -1.80 35.76
C LEU A 108 16.07 -3.25 36.23
N SER A 109 15.04 -3.69 36.96
CA SER A 109 14.87 -5.10 37.32
C SER A 109 14.57 -5.93 36.07
N LEU A 110 14.97 -7.20 36.10
CA LEU A 110 14.77 -8.12 34.98
C LEU A 110 13.29 -8.33 34.68
N ASP A 111 12.44 -8.39 35.70
CA ASP A 111 10.99 -8.54 35.55
C ASP A 111 10.37 -7.34 34.83
N ASN A 112 10.74 -6.12 35.22
CA ASN A 112 10.25 -4.90 34.56
C ASN A 112 10.72 -4.83 33.11
N PHE A 113 11.96 -5.23 32.83
CA PHE A 113 12.49 -5.30 31.47
C PHE A 113 11.68 -6.27 30.59
N LEU A 114 11.38 -7.46 31.10
CA LEU A 114 10.60 -8.46 30.37
C LEU A 114 9.17 -7.97 30.10
N ILE A 115 8.51 -7.37 31.09
CA ILE A 115 7.16 -6.80 30.96
C ILE A 115 7.14 -5.72 29.88
N ILE A 116 8.09 -4.78 29.92
CA ILE A 116 8.19 -3.70 28.94
C ILE A 116 8.44 -4.27 27.54
N THR A 117 9.35 -5.25 27.42
CA THR A 117 9.70 -5.87 26.14
C THR A 117 8.50 -6.61 25.53
N LEU A 118 7.74 -7.34 26.35
CA LEU A 118 6.55 -8.09 25.94
C LEU A 118 5.47 -7.17 25.37
N ILE A 119 5.36 -5.95 25.88
CA ILE A 119 4.41 -4.93 25.39
C ILE A 119 4.98 -4.18 24.18
N PHE A 120 6.27 -3.88 24.19
CA PHE A 120 6.94 -3.11 23.12
C PHE A 120 6.93 -3.84 21.77
N MET A 121 7.21 -5.15 21.76
CA MET A 121 7.24 -5.96 20.53
C MET A 121 5.92 -5.92 19.71
N PRO A 122 4.73 -6.22 20.29
CA PRO A 122 3.48 -6.16 19.54
C PRO A 122 3.13 -4.73 19.13
N ILE A 123 3.42 -3.72 19.95
CA ILE A 123 3.19 -2.31 19.59
C ILE A 123 3.96 -1.93 18.33
N VAL A 124 5.26 -2.24 18.29
CA VAL A 124 6.11 -1.94 17.13
C VAL A 124 5.62 -2.69 15.89
N TYR A 125 5.22 -3.96 16.04
CA TYR A 125 4.65 -4.73 14.94
C TYR A 125 3.36 -4.11 14.39
N PHE A 126 2.36 -3.83 15.23
CA PHE A 126 1.09 -3.27 14.78
C PHE A 126 1.25 -1.87 14.19
N LEU A 127 2.14 -1.04 14.75
CA LEU A 127 2.48 0.26 14.17
C LEU A 127 3.05 0.10 12.75
N LEU A 128 4.00 -0.82 12.54
CA LEU A 128 4.56 -1.09 11.22
C LEU A 128 3.54 -1.68 10.25
N VAL A 129 2.65 -2.58 10.70
CA VAL A 129 1.55 -3.09 9.88
C VAL A 129 0.67 -1.94 9.41
N ILE A 130 0.26 -1.03 10.30
CA ILE A 130 -0.57 0.13 9.94
C ILE A 130 0.16 1.05 8.96
N ILE A 131 1.43 1.34 9.20
CA ILE A 131 2.26 2.18 8.32
C ILE A 131 2.39 1.53 6.94
N TYR A 132 2.67 0.24 6.88
CA TYR A 132 2.83 -0.47 5.61
C TYR A 132 1.52 -0.69 4.88
N HIS A 133 0.39 -0.85 5.58
CA HIS A 133 -0.93 -0.87 4.95
C HIS A 133 -1.34 0.48 4.36
N LYS A 134 -0.84 1.59 4.91
CA LYS A 134 -1.04 2.93 4.31
C LYS A 134 -0.09 3.19 3.13
N ARG A 135 1.08 2.56 3.13
CA ARG A 135 2.13 2.78 2.13
C ARG A 135 2.02 1.84 0.91
N TYR A 136 1.48 0.64 1.09
CA TYR A 136 1.37 -0.43 0.08
C TYR A 136 -0.09 -0.87 -0.12
#